data_AF-A0A7Z7BL46-F1
#
_entry.id   AF-A0A7Z7BL46-F1
#
_cell.length_a   1.000
_cell.length_b   1.000
_cell.length_c   1.000
_cell.angle_alpha   90.00
_cell.angle_beta   90.00
_cell.angle_gamma   90.00
#
_symmetry.space_group_name_H-M   'P 1'
#
loop_
_entity.id
_entity.type
_entity.pdbx_description
1 polymer ?
#
loop_
_entity_poly.entity_id
_entity_poly.type
_entity_poly.pdbx_seq_one_letter_code
_entity_poly.pdbx_strand_id
1 'polypeptide(L)'
;MERNARRRRSVHVGQAMVPALLFLLIGGIGLYVAFGSFQMTSAKIKLQNTADAAAYSAAVLQARDYNFSAYANRAMVANQVSAAQVVALKSWIDELDNTYMGNPDTEALVTTFADHPALWRTPKERARVDIAPVRATLDTLLPAVAKGVGGITRALSDAQTNYHAAMFAAVPDIANDVAQRNQSDTNVTSGYFTSPRNAAQLAAWQTYTSVVTPAGNLDADHFADVVTDPATLDGFVKARVSSRSVAPDYQQIDDTSARCRGGGRIAIRVAHAGGTQLRSDKKGWQSMDASTAHITITCVDTFDAIAGHGGSTNGEVNSYMTHPPFVAWSDWKGYGGYMNFGDPDSTQPGLNVPAAMAEQFSQGPGASLDAANGGLLPYQDIANAPLASEAPRITIEVERLAGTLVKSPGLGGAGRMRVDNGSAGGAMRALASAHAYFVRPSTEALGDRLAGGLLDAGAWQRADGKTEYPSTFSPYWQASLAPVSADERDAAQAAQIPSDVGAAQP
;
A
#
# COMPACT_ATOMS: atom_id res chain seq x y z
N MET A 1 59.54 -78.12 57.12
CA MET A 1 58.51 -77.36 56.38
C MET A 1 57.82 -76.46 57.37
N GLU A 2 58.00 -75.14 57.26
CA GLU A 2 56.93 -74.12 57.38
C GLU A 2 57.57 -72.72 57.32
N ARG A 3 57.24 -72.00 56.24
CA ARG A 3 57.60 -70.60 56.03
C ARG A 3 56.62 -69.75 56.83
N ASN A 4 57.12 -68.89 57.72
CA ASN A 4 56.34 -67.76 58.23
C ASN A 4 56.99 -66.44 57.81
N ALA A 5 56.43 -65.88 56.74
CA ALA A 5 56.80 -64.60 56.17
C ALA A 5 56.34 -63.46 57.11
N ARG A 6 57.28 -62.80 57.78
CA ARG A 6 57.00 -61.50 58.41
C ARG A 6 56.88 -60.44 57.31
N ARG A 7 55.64 -60.07 56.97
CA ARG A 7 55.32 -58.88 56.17
C ARG A 7 55.90 -57.63 56.87
N ARG A 8 56.91 -57.00 56.27
CA ARG A 8 57.25 -55.60 56.55
C ARG A 8 56.08 -54.74 56.09
N ARG A 9 55.35 -54.11 57.02
CA ARG A 9 54.53 -52.93 56.71
C ARG A 9 55.47 -51.78 56.43
N SER A 10 55.60 -51.38 55.17
CA SER A 10 56.16 -50.08 54.82
C SER A 10 55.24 -49.00 55.40
N VAL A 11 55.71 -48.31 56.43
CA VAL A 11 55.10 -47.04 56.83
C VAL A 11 55.48 -46.06 55.72
N HIS A 12 54.55 -45.80 54.80
CA HIS A 12 54.69 -44.74 53.81
C HIS A 12 54.60 -43.39 54.55
N VAL A 13 55.75 -42.81 54.86
CA VAL A 13 55.88 -41.49 55.47
C VAL A 13 55.58 -40.43 54.41
N GLY A 14 54.45 -39.73 54.54
CA GLY A 14 54.23 -38.30 54.22
C GLY A 14 54.51 -37.71 52.83
N GLN A 15 55.15 -38.41 51.89
CA GLN A 15 55.73 -37.78 50.70
C GLN A 15 54.80 -37.76 49.49
N ALA A 16 53.75 -38.59 49.46
CA ALA A 16 52.71 -38.56 48.43
C ALA A 16 51.65 -37.48 48.68
N MET A 17 51.51 -37.01 49.93
CA MET A 17 50.53 -35.99 50.30
C MET A 17 50.88 -34.62 49.69
N VAL A 18 52.17 -34.25 49.68
CA VAL A 18 52.65 -32.98 49.12
C VAL A 18 52.34 -32.84 47.61
N PRO A 19 52.72 -33.77 46.72
CA PRO A 19 52.36 -33.70 45.32
C PRO A 19 50.85 -33.85 45.07
N ALA A 20 50.12 -34.61 45.90
CA ALA A 20 48.66 -34.69 45.79
C ALA A 20 47.96 -33.36 46.13
N LEU A 21 48.43 -32.65 47.16
CA LEU A 21 47.93 -31.31 47.51
C LEU A 21 48.29 -30.27 46.45
N LEU A 22 49.52 -30.32 45.90
CA LEU A 22 49.92 -29.46 44.80
C LEU A 22 49.07 -29.72 43.54
N PHE A 23 48.79 -30.98 43.22
CA PHE A 23 47.93 -31.34 42.09
C PHE A 23 46.48 -30.87 42.30
N LEU A 24 45.92 -31.03 43.51
CA LEU A 24 44.59 -30.50 43.84
C LEU A 24 44.55 -28.97 43.78
N LEU A 25 45.59 -28.29 44.25
CA LEU A 25 45.69 -26.82 44.18
C LEU A 25 45.72 -26.35 42.71
N ILE A 26 46.61 -26.92 41.90
CA ILE A 26 46.75 -26.58 40.48
C ILE A 26 45.47 -26.94 39.70
N GLY A 27 44.89 -28.11 39.96
CA GLY A 27 43.62 -28.54 39.39
C GLY A 27 42.47 -27.62 39.77
N GLY A 28 42.40 -27.18 41.04
CA GLY A 28 41.41 -26.22 41.53
C GLY A 28 41.55 -24.85 40.87
N ILE A 29 42.78 -24.36 40.70
CA ILE A 29 43.06 -23.11 39.96
C ILE A 29 42.67 -23.26 38.48
N GLY A 30 42.99 -24.40 37.86
CA GLY A 30 42.62 -24.68 36.47
C GLY A 30 41.11 -24.71 36.26
N LEU A 31 40.37 -25.40 37.14
CA LEU A 31 38.91 -25.43 37.12
C LEU A 31 38.30 -24.04 37.33
N TYR A 32 38.92 -23.23 38.20
CA TYR A 32 38.50 -21.86 38.48
C TYR A 32 38.63 -20.97 37.24
N VAL A 33 39.79 -21.00 36.57
CA VAL A 33 40.00 -20.23 35.32
C VAL A 33 39.03 -20.70 34.24
N ALA A 34 38.85 -22.01 34.08
CA ALA A 34 37.91 -22.58 33.12
C ALA A 34 36.46 -22.14 33.40
N PHE A 35 36.05 -22.09 34.67
CA PHE A 35 34.72 -21.61 35.07
C PHE A 35 34.53 -20.13 34.75
N GLY A 36 35.54 -19.28 34.99
CA GLY A 36 35.52 -17.88 34.59
C GLY A 36 35.36 -17.69 33.08
N SER A 37 36.13 -18.44 32.28
CA SER A 37 36.00 -18.44 30.82
C SER A 37 34.63 -18.94 30.35
N PHE A 38 34.07 -19.96 31.00
CA PHE A 38 32.73 -20.47 30.69
C PHE A 38 31.64 -19.43 30.97
N GLN A 39 31.70 -18.75 32.12
CA GLN A 39 30.75 -17.70 32.47
C GLN A 39 30.81 -16.52 31.49
N MET A 40 32.01 -16.13 31.08
CA MET A 40 32.21 -15.07 30.09
C MET A 40 31.62 -15.46 28.73
N THR A 41 31.92 -16.67 28.25
CA THR A 41 31.37 -17.17 26.98
C THR A 41 29.86 -17.30 27.04
N SER A 42 29.30 -17.81 28.14
CA SER A 42 27.84 -17.89 28.33
C SER A 42 27.19 -16.50 28.33
N ALA A 43 27.83 -15.53 28.97
CA ALA A 43 27.34 -14.15 29.02
C ALA A 43 27.38 -13.48 27.63
N LYS A 44 28.41 -13.75 26.80
CA LYS A 44 28.48 -13.28 25.42
C LYS A 44 27.40 -13.90 24.53
N ILE A 45 27.15 -15.21 24.65
CA ILE A 45 26.10 -15.89 23.88
C ILE A 45 24.72 -15.32 24.22
N LYS A 46 24.44 -15.12 25.52
CA LYS A 46 23.16 -14.51 25.94
C LYS A 46 23.01 -13.08 25.44
N LEU A 47 24.09 -12.28 25.50
CA LEU A 47 24.07 -10.91 24.99
C LEU A 47 23.85 -10.88 23.47
N GLN A 48 24.45 -11.80 22.72
CA GLN A 48 24.20 -11.94 21.28
C GLN A 48 22.74 -12.31 20.99
N ASN A 49 22.18 -13.32 21.67
CA ASN A 49 20.77 -13.68 21.51
C ASN A 49 19.83 -12.51 21.86
N THR A 50 20.23 -11.68 22.82
CA THR A 50 19.49 -10.47 23.22
C THR A 50 19.54 -9.42 22.12
N ALA A 51 20.71 -9.19 21.52
CA ALA A 51 20.87 -8.29 20.38
C ALA A 51 20.08 -8.80 19.16
N ASP A 52 20.15 -10.09 18.84
CA ASP A 52 19.40 -10.72 17.75
C ASP A 52 17.89 -10.54 17.96
N ALA A 53 17.39 -10.78 19.17
CA ALA A 53 15.97 -10.58 19.49
C ALA A 53 15.53 -9.11 19.38
N ALA A 54 16.36 -8.16 19.82
CA ALA A 54 16.09 -6.74 19.68
C ALA A 54 16.06 -6.31 18.21
N ALA A 55 17.07 -6.70 17.42
CA ALA A 55 17.14 -6.41 15.99
C ALA A 55 15.97 -7.04 15.23
N TYR A 56 15.68 -8.31 15.47
CA TYR A 56 14.54 -9.00 14.89
C TYR A 56 13.21 -8.30 15.20
N SER A 57 13.02 -7.84 16.44
CA SER A 57 11.81 -7.11 16.84
C SER A 57 11.66 -5.78 16.10
N ALA A 58 12.76 -5.06 15.85
CA ALA A 58 12.73 -3.86 15.01
C ALA A 58 12.36 -4.18 13.55
N ALA A 59 12.91 -5.26 12.98
CA ALA A 59 12.53 -5.73 11.65
C ALA A 59 11.05 -6.18 11.57
N VAL A 60 10.49 -6.75 12.64
CA VAL A 60 9.06 -7.07 12.72
C VAL A 60 8.22 -5.79 12.65
N LEU A 61 8.64 -4.71 13.32
CA LEU A 61 7.93 -3.42 13.23
C LEU A 61 8.06 -2.80 11.83
N GLN A 62 9.24 -2.88 11.23
CA GLN A 62 9.45 -2.48 9.83
C GLN A 62 8.53 -3.25 8.87
N ALA A 63 8.43 -4.58 9.01
CA ALA A 63 7.53 -5.39 8.19
C ALA A 63 6.04 -5.05 8.43
N ARG A 64 5.66 -4.77 9.69
CA ARG A 64 4.29 -4.36 10.04
C ARG A 64 3.92 -3.02 9.43
N ASP A 65 4.85 -2.07 9.39
CA ASP A 65 4.67 -0.78 8.74
C ASP A 65 4.34 -0.91 7.25
N TYR A 66 5.17 -1.67 6.52
CA TYR A 66 4.95 -1.88 5.09
C TYR A 66 3.69 -2.70 4.80
N ASN A 67 3.38 -3.69 5.64
CA ASN A 67 2.12 -4.43 5.53
C ASN A 67 0.90 -3.56 5.84
N PHE A 68 0.97 -2.67 6.84
CA PHE A 68 -0.10 -1.73 7.15
C PHE A 68 -0.35 -0.79 5.96
N SER A 69 0.73 -0.26 5.37
CA SER A 69 0.66 0.53 4.15
C SER A 69 -0.02 -0.26 3.02
N ALA A 70 0.33 -1.53 2.84
CA ALA A 70 -0.31 -2.41 1.85
C ALA A 70 -1.80 -2.64 2.08
N TYR A 71 -2.24 -2.88 3.31
CA TYR A 71 -3.67 -3.03 3.61
C TYR A 71 -4.44 -1.72 3.38
N ALA A 72 -3.89 -0.60 3.82
CA ALA A 72 -4.52 0.70 3.64
C ALA A 72 -4.61 1.09 2.16
N ASN A 73 -3.55 0.89 1.36
CA ASN A 73 -3.57 1.14 -0.09
C ASN A 73 -4.66 0.33 -0.79
N ARG A 74 -4.78 -0.98 -0.47
CA ARG A 74 -5.84 -1.84 -1.04
C ARG A 74 -7.24 -1.40 -0.64
N ALA A 75 -7.43 -0.98 0.62
CA ALA A 75 -8.71 -0.46 1.08
C ALA A 75 -9.07 0.86 0.38
N MET A 76 -8.08 1.74 0.16
CA MET A 76 -8.25 2.97 -0.62
C MET A 76 -8.59 2.66 -2.09
N VAL A 77 -7.96 1.66 -2.72
CA VAL A 77 -8.33 1.17 -4.07
C VAL A 77 -9.80 0.73 -4.13
N ALA A 78 -10.26 -0.09 -3.17
CA ALA A 78 -11.65 -0.54 -3.14
C ALA A 78 -12.64 0.63 -2.96
N ASN A 79 -12.27 1.63 -2.17
CA ASN A 79 -13.05 2.85 -2.02
C ASN A 79 -13.13 3.65 -3.33
N GLN A 80 -12.07 3.69 -4.14
CA GLN A 80 -12.08 4.36 -5.44
C GLN A 80 -13.00 3.68 -6.46
N VAL A 81 -13.13 2.35 -6.41
CA VAL A 81 -14.14 1.63 -7.22
C VAL A 81 -15.55 2.12 -6.86
N SER A 82 -15.84 2.26 -5.56
CA SER A 82 -17.13 2.81 -5.10
C SER A 82 -17.33 4.25 -5.55
N ALA A 83 -16.29 5.09 -5.45
CA ALA A 83 -16.36 6.48 -5.91
C ALA A 83 -16.67 6.58 -7.42
N ALA A 84 -16.06 5.75 -8.24
CA ALA A 84 -16.33 5.67 -9.68
C ALA A 84 -17.78 5.24 -9.97
N GLN A 85 -18.29 4.23 -9.27
CA GLN A 85 -19.68 3.76 -9.44
C GLN A 85 -20.71 4.82 -9.02
N VAL A 86 -20.46 5.55 -7.94
CA VAL A 86 -21.36 6.59 -7.44
C VAL A 86 -21.49 7.73 -8.44
N VAL A 87 -20.39 8.19 -9.06
CA VAL A 87 -20.47 9.21 -10.12
C VAL A 87 -21.10 8.68 -11.41
N ALA A 88 -20.86 7.41 -11.75
CA ALA A 88 -21.49 6.75 -12.89
C ALA A 88 -23.03 6.75 -12.74
N LEU A 89 -23.53 6.35 -11.57
CA LEU A 89 -24.96 6.32 -11.29
C LEU A 89 -25.60 7.71 -11.33
N LYS A 90 -24.92 8.73 -10.76
CA LYS A 90 -25.43 10.11 -10.77
C LYS A 90 -25.54 10.66 -12.19
N SER A 91 -24.48 10.49 -12.98
CA SER A 91 -24.42 10.94 -14.36
C SER A 91 -25.50 10.26 -15.22
N TRP A 92 -25.67 8.95 -15.06
CA TRP A 92 -26.69 8.18 -15.77
C TRP A 92 -28.12 8.62 -15.42
N ILE A 93 -28.45 8.82 -14.15
CA ILE A 93 -29.82 9.23 -13.76
C ILE A 93 -30.15 10.67 -14.17
N ASP A 94 -29.15 11.58 -14.14
CA ASP A 94 -29.33 12.95 -14.61
C ASP A 94 -29.52 13.01 -16.12
N GLU A 95 -28.75 12.24 -16.87
CA GLU A 95 -28.94 12.10 -18.31
C GLU A 95 -30.32 11.55 -18.63
N LEU A 96 -30.79 10.56 -17.87
CA LEU A 96 -32.06 9.91 -18.10
C LEU A 96 -33.23 10.90 -17.91
N ASP A 97 -33.19 11.70 -16.85
CA ASP A 97 -34.17 12.75 -16.62
C ASP A 97 -34.12 13.85 -17.70
N ASN A 98 -32.92 14.31 -18.06
CA ASN A 98 -32.73 15.30 -19.12
C ASN A 98 -33.32 14.80 -20.45
N THR A 99 -33.07 13.53 -20.79
CA THR A 99 -33.59 12.93 -22.01
C THR A 99 -35.12 12.81 -21.99
N TYR A 100 -35.73 12.48 -20.84
CA TYR A 100 -37.20 12.42 -20.71
C TYR A 100 -37.87 13.79 -20.63
N MET A 101 -37.18 14.84 -20.15
CA MET A 101 -37.65 16.23 -20.26
C MET A 101 -37.84 16.63 -21.73
N GLY A 102 -37.03 16.09 -22.63
CA GLY A 102 -37.11 16.30 -24.06
C GLY A 102 -36.32 17.53 -24.53
N ASN A 103 -35.74 17.41 -25.70
CA ASN A 103 -35.04 18.49 -26.37
C ASN A 103 -36.05 19.31 -27.21
N PRO A 104 -36.11 20.65 -27.07
CA PRO A 104 -37.12 21.48 -27.75
C PRO A 104 -37.16 21.29 -29.27
N ASP A 105 -36.02 21.13 -29.93
CA ASP A 105 -35.94 20.98 -31.39
C ASP A 105 -36.48 19.61 -31.82
N THR A 106 -36.14 18.56 -31.07
CA THR A 106 -36.67 17.21 -31.30
C THR A 106 -38.19 17.16 -31.07
N GLU A 107 -38.68 17.81 -30.00
CA GLU A 107 -40.12 17.89 -29.73
C GLU A 107 -40.88 18.64 -30.84
N ALA A 108 -40.29 19.71 -31.37
CA ALA A 108 -40.87 20.48 -32.47
C ALA A 108 -40.94 19.65 -33.75
N LEU A 109 -39.90 18.87 -34.07
CA LEU A 109 -39.87 17.97 -35.22
C LEU A 109 -40.96 16.90 -35.12
N VAL A 110 -41.08 16.23 -33.97
CA VAL A 110 -42.11 15.22 -33.75
C VAL A 110 -43.51 15.83 -33.86
N THR A 111 -43.74 16.99 -33.24
CA THR A 111 -45.03 17.69 -33.30
C THR A 111 -45.38 18.12 -34.73
N THR A 112 -44.38 18.45 -35.53
CA THR A 112 -44.57 18.90 -36.91
C THR A 112 -44.84 17.75 -37.87
N PHE A 113 -44.07 16.66 -37.78
CA PHE A 113 -44.04 15.62 -38.81
C PHE A 113 -44.75 14.33 -38.44
N ALA A 114 -44.89 13.97 -37.17
CA ALA A 114 -45.61 12.76 -36.77
C ALA A 114 -47.13 12.97 -36.85
N ASP A 115 -47.85 12.00 -37.39
CA ASP A 115 -49.32 12.01 -37.38
C ASP A 115 -49.87 11.76 -35.96
N HIS A 116 -49.13 11.01 -35.15
CA HIS A 116 -49.44 10.61 -33.78
C HIS A 116 -48.31 10.99 -32.81
N PRO A 117 -48.06 12.30 -32.57
CA PRO A 117 -46.98 12.75 -31.67
C PRO A 117 -47.15 12.28 -30.21
N ALA A 118 -48.34 11.80 -29.83
CA ALA A 118 -48.58 11.16 -28.54
C ALA A 118 -47.79 9.85 -28.35
N LEU A 119 -47.42 9.15 -29.44
CA LEU A 119 -46.56 7.95 -29.40
C LEU A 119 -45.14 8.27 -28.89
N TRP A 120 -44.69 9.51 -29.05
CA TRP A 120 -43.41 9.99 -28.51
C TRP A 120 -43.54 10.62 -27.13
N ARG A 121 -44.55 11.48 -26.92
CA ARG A 121 -44.68 12.26 -25.67
C ARG A 121 -45.12 11.43 -24.48
N THR A 122 -46.17 10.61 -24.63
CA THR A 122 -46.78 9.85 -23.52
C THR A 122 -45.77 8.92 -22.83
N PRO A 123 -44.95 8.15 -23.57
CA PRO A 123 -43.98 7.27 -22.95
C PRO A 123 -42.90 8.03 -22.15
N LYS A 124 -42.40 9.17 -22.64
CA LYS A 124 -41.41 10.00 -21.91
C LYS A 124 -41.98 10.62 -20.65
N GLU A 125 -43.20 11.16 -20.72
CA GLU A 125 -43.88 11.73 -19.54
C GLU A 125 -44.07 10.66 -18.46
N ARG A 126 -44.48 9.44 -18.85
CA ARG A 126 -44.59 8.31 -17.94
C ARG A 126 -43.24 7.93 -17.34
N ALA A 127 -42.21 7.83 -18.18
CA ALA A 127 -40.85 7.49 -17.76
C ALA A 127 -40.33 8.46 -16.70
N ARG A 128 -40.53 9.75 -16.92
CA ARG A 128 -40.12 10.81 -15.99
C ARG A 128 -40.78 10.64 -14.62
N VAL A 129 -42.07 10.30 -14.58
CA VAL A 129 -42.78 9.99 -13.33
C VAL A 129 -42.22 8.74 -12.66
N ASP A 130 -41.90 7.70 -13.44
CA ASP A 130 -41.36 6.44 -12.92
C ASP A 130 -39.95 6.61 -12.32
N ILE A 131 -39.09 7.43 -12.92
CA ILE A 131 -37.71 7.63 -12.45
C ILE A 131 -37.57 8.71 -11.37
N ALA A 132 -38.53 9.64 -11.26
CA ALA A 132 -38.50 10.73 -10.28
C ALA A 132 -38.19 10.28 -8.82
N PRO A 133 -38.85 9.25 -8.25
CA PRO A 133 -38.54 8.79 -6.90
C PRO A 133 -37.14 8.20 -6.78
N VAL A 134 -36.67 7.50 -7.82
CA VAL A 134 -35.32 6.92 -7.87
C VAL A 134 -34.28 8.05 -7.91
N ARG A 135 -34.47 9.04 -8.78
CA ARG A 135 -33.59 10.20 -8.88
C ARG A 135 -33.52 10.98 -7.57
N ALA A 136 -34.66 11.31 -6.97
CA ALA A 136 -34.69 12.03 -5.68
C ALA A 136 -33.96 11.26 -4.56
N THR A 137 -34.07 9.93 -4.57
CA THR A 137 -33.33 9.06 -3.65
C THR A 137 -31.83 9.15 -3.92
N LEU A 138 -31.40 9.02 -5.17
CA LEU A 138 -29.98 9.10 -5.57
C LEU A 138 -29.37 10.48 -5.30
N ASP A 139 -30.10 11.56 -5.56
CA ASP A 139 -29.66 12.94 -5.27
C ASP A 139 -29.40 13.16 -3.78
N THR A 140 -30.12 12.45 -2.92
CA THR A 140 -29.93 12.49 -1.47
C THR A 140 -28.81 11.55 -1.02
N LEU A 141 -28.75 10.33 -1.55
CA LEU A 141 -27.84 9.27 -1.11
C LEU A 141 -26.41 9.43 -1.63
N LEU A 142 -26.26 9.68 -2.94
CA LEU A 142 -24.95 9.63 -3.60
C LEU A 142 -23.94 10.63 -3.03
N PRO A 143 -24.30 11.90 -2.71
CA PRO A 143 -23.36 12.81 -2.03
C PRO A 143 -22.94 12.32 -0.65
N ALA A 144 -23.85 11.71 0.11
CA ALA A 144 -23.55 11.18 1.44
C ALA A 144 -22.61 9.97 1.35
N VAL A 145 -22.86 9.06 0.39
CA VAL A 145 -21.98 7.91 0.13
C VAL A 145 -20.60 8.37 -0.34
N ALA A 146 -20.53 9.31 -1.31
CA ALA A 146 -19.27 9.85 -1.81
C ALA A 146 -18.43 10.45 -0.68
N LYS A 147 -19.03 11.30 0.17
CA LYS A 147 -18.35 11.91 1.32
C LYS A 147 -17.95 10.90 2.39
N GLY A 148 -18.77 9.87 2.62
CA GLY A 148 -18.46 8.79 3.55
C GLY A 148 -17.25 7.98 3.10
N VAL A 149 -17.25 7.52 1.85
CA VAL A 149 -16.13 6.79 1.23
C VAL A 149 -14.88 7.67 1.16
N GLY A 150 -15.03 8.93 0.77
CA GLY A 150 -13.95 9.91 0.75
C GLY A 150 -13.34 10.17 2.13
N GLY A 151 -14.17 10.29 3.17
CA GLY A 151 -13.74 10.43 4.56
C GLY A 151 -12.98 9.21 5.09
N ILE A 152 -13.45 7.99 4.77
CA ILE A 152 -12.73 6.75 5.10
C ILE A 152 -11.38 6.70 4.38
N THR A 153 -11.35 7.07 3.11
CA THR A 153 -10.11 7.10 2.31
C THR A 153 -9.10 8.09 2.90
N ARG A 154 -9.54 9.27 3.34
CA ARG A 154 -8.67 10.23 4.05
C ARG A 154 -8.18 9.68 5.37
N ALA A 155 -9.05 9.06 6.17
CA ALA A 155 -8.65 8.46 7.42
C ALA A 155 -7.59 7.36 7.23
N LEU A 156 -7.69 6.55 6.16
CA LEU A 156 -6.69 5.55 5.80
C LEU A 156 -5.36 6.20 5.37
N SER A 157 -5.41 7.22 4.51
CA SER A 157 -4.24 8.01 4.08
C SER A 157 -3.51 8.62 5.29
N ASP A 158 -4.23 9.31 6.17
CA ASP A 158 -3.69 9.91 7.39
C ASP A 158 -3.15 8.83 8.34
N ALA A 159 -3.84 7.69 8.46
CA ALA A 159 -3.40 6.59 9.31
C ALA A 159 -2.08 6.00 8.82
N GLN A 160 -1.84 5.88 7.52
CA GLN A 160 -0.55 5.40 6.98
C GLN A 160 0.59 6.33 7.37
N THR A 161 0.43 7.64 7.16
CA THR A 161 1.46 8.62 7.53
C THR A 161 1.75 8.59 9.03
N ASN A 162 0.70 8.55 9.87
CA ASN A 162 0.84 8.52 11.32
C ASN A 162 1.44 7.19 11.82
N TYR A 163 1.01 6.05 11.27
CA TYR A 163 1.51 4.74 11.65
C TYR A 163 3.00 4.61 11.31
N HIS A 164 3.39 5.03 10.11
CA HIS A 164 4.79 5.04 9.68
C HIS A 164 5.66 5.86 10.64
N ALA A 165 5.27 7.12 10.92
CA ALA A 165 6.01 7.97 11.85
C ALA A 165 6.07 7.37 13.28
N ALA A 166 4.96 6.79 13.74
CA ALA A 166 4.91 6.14 15.06
C ALA A 166 5.83 4.92 15.16
N MET A 167 5.97 4.12 14.08
CA MET A 167 6.88 2.97 14.07
C MET A 167 8.34 3.40 14.25
N PHE A 168 8.79 4.48 13.58
CA PHE A 168 10.14 5.00 13.77
C PHE A 168 10.39 5.49 15.20
N ALA A 169 9.41 6.18 15.79
CA ALA A 169 9.51 6.67 17.17
C ALA A 169 9.53 5.52 18.20
N ALA A 170 8.81 4.43 17.93
CA ALA A 170 8.66 3.32 18.87
C ALA A 170 9.81 2.29 18.83
N VAL A 171 10.51 2.15 17.71
CA VAL A 171 11.57 1.13 17.57
C VAL A 171 12.67 1.22 18.65
N PRO A 172 13.22 2.39 19.01
CA PRO A 172 14.24 2.48 20.06
C PRO A 172 13.78 1.93 21.41
N ASP A 173 12.58 2.31 21.85
CA ASP A 173 12.01 1.90 23.14
C ASP A 173 11.67 0.41 23.14
N ILE A 174 11.09 -0.09 22.05
CA ILE A 174 10.73 -1.52 21.93
C ILE A 174 11.99 -2.38 21.86
N ALA A 175 13.03 -1.95 21.13
CA ALA A 175 14.30 -2.66 21.10
C ALA A 175 14.93 -2.75 22.50
N ASN A 176 14.87 -1.67 23.28
CA ASN A 176 15.37 -1.65 24.65
C ASN A 176 14.54 -2.52 25.60
N ASP A 177 13.20 -2.45 25.52
CA ASP A 177 12.30 -3.30 26.31
C ASP A 177 12.52 -4.79 25.99
N VAL A 178 12.68 -5.15 24.71
CA VAL A 178 13.01 -6.52 24.30
C VAL A 178 14.38 -6.96 24.83
N ALA A 179 15.38 -6.07 24.82
CA ALA A 179 16.68 -6.37 25.41
C ALA A 179 16.55 -6.67 26.92
N GLN A 180 15.88 -5.79 27.67
CA GLN A 180 15.67 -5.95 29.11
C GLN A 180 14.82 -7.17 29.47
N ARG A 181 13.81 -7.53 28.67
CA ARG A 181 12.98 -8.72 28.90
C ARG A 181 13.73 -10.02 28.65
N ASN A 182 14.60 -10.06 27.64
CA ASN A 182 15.49 -11.20 27.43
C ASN A 182 16.54 -11.28 28.54
N GLN A 183 17.07 -10.12 28.94
CA GLN A 183 18.07 -10.04 30.00
C GLN A 183 18.04 -8.67 30.70
N SER A 184 17.61 -8.64 31.96
CA SER A 184 17.27 -7.40 32.69
C SER A 184 18.42 -6.42 32.93
N ASP A 185 19.67 -6.86 32.81
CA ASP A 185 20.86 -6.04 32.98
C ASP A 185 21.47 -5.59 31.64
N THR A 186 20.70 -5.70 30.55
CA THR A 186 21.09 -5.25 29.20
C THR A 186 20.23 -4.08 28.75
N ASN A 187 20.80 -3.22 27.92
CA ASN A 187 20.10 -2.09 27.31
C ASN A 187 20.60 -1.89 25.88
N VAL A 188 19.79 -1.27 25.03
CA VAL A 188 20.30 -0.75 23.75
C VAL A 188 21.31 0.36 24.06
N THR A 189 22.46 0.36 23.38
CA THR A 189 23.51 1.36 23.57
C THR A 189 22.92 2.77 23.46
N SER A 190 23.17 3.62 24.46
CA SER A 190 22.67 5.00 24.46
C SER A 190 23.14 5.77 23.21
N GLY A 191 22.21 6.52 22.60
CA GLY A 191 22.48 7.31 21.40
C GLY A 191 22.67 6.49 20.12
N TYR A 192 22.47 5.17 20.16
CA TYR A 192 22.63 4.32 18.98
C TYR A 192 21.75 4.76 17.80
N PHE A 193 20.49 5.13 18.07
CA PHE A 193 19.54 5.62 17.07
C PHE A 193 19.70 7.11 16.69
N THR A 194 20.65 7.82 17.29
CA THR A 194 20.87 9.25 17.05
C THR A 194 22.31 9.58 16.67
N SER A 195 23.20 8.58 16.70
CA SER A 195 24.62 8.75 16.45
C SER A 195 24.92 8.89 14.96
N PRO A 196 25.89 9.75 14.56
CA PRO A 196 26.39 9.81 13.20
C PRO A 196 26.84 8.44 12.64
N ARG A 197 27.25 7.51 13.51
CA ARG A 197 27.67 6.15 13.15
C ARG A 197 26.59 5.39 12.36
N ASN A 198 25.32 5.54 12.73
CA ASN A 198 24.21 4.78 12.13
C ASN A 198 23.30 5.66 11.26
N ALA A 199 23.64 6.94 11.09
CA ALA A 199 22.80 7.90 10.38
C ALA A 199 22.47 7.47 8.94
N ALA A 200 23.43 6.88 8.22
CA ALA A 200 23.18 6.39 6.85
C ALA A 200 22.16 5.24 6.81
N GLN A 201 22.23 4.31 7.76
CA GLN A 201 21.29 3.19 7.85
C GLN A 201 19.88 3.67 8.21
N LEU A 202 19.79 4.57 9.19
CA LEU A 202 18.50 5.14 9.61
C LEU A 202 17.89 6.00 8.50
N ALA A 203 18.70 6.78 7.78
CA ALA A 203 18.25 7.52 6.62
C ALA A 203 17.74 6.57 5.53
N ALA A 204 18.45 5.49 5.22
CA ALA A 204 18.01 4.50 4.25
C ALA A 204 16.65 3.88 4.63
N TRP A 205 16.43 3.56 5.91
CA TRP A 205 15.13 3.07 6.37
C TRP A 205 14.05 4.17 6.28
N GLN A 206 14.33 5.39 6.76
CA GLN A 206 13.40 6.51 6.74
C GLN A 206 12.96 6.92 5.33
N THR A 207 13.84 6.80 4.34
CA THR A 207 13.55 7.18 2.95
C THR A 207 13.16 5.99 2.08
N TYR A 208 13.03 4.78 2.65
CA TYR A 208 12.67 3.59 1.88
C TYR A 208 11.28 3.72 1.27
N THR A 209 10.33 4.18 2.08
CA THR A 209 9.00 4.57 1.63
C THR A 209 8.83 6.07 1.75
N SER A 210 7.99 6.63 0.90
CA SER A 210 7.64 8.04 0.89
C SER A 210 6.16 8.21 0.62
N VAL A 211 5.60 9.29 1.17
CA VAL A 211 4.23 9.69 0.84
C VAL A 211 4.21 10.24 -0.58
N VAL A 212 3.57 9.51 -1.48
CA VAL A 212 3.27 9.96 -2.83
C VAL A 212 1.95 10.73 -2.78
N THR A 213 1.94 11.95 -3.31
CA THR A 213 0.72 12.72 -3.50
C THR A 213 0.32 12.65 -4.97
N PRO A 214 -0.76 11.92 -5.32
CA PRO A 214 -1.23 11.84 -6.70
C PRO A 214 -1.47 13.24 -7.29
N ALA A 215 -0.72 13.54 -8.34
CA ALA A 215 -0.75 14.79 -9.09
C ALA A 215 -0.19 14.59 -10.51
N GLY A 216 -0.25 15.65 -11.33
CA GLY A 216 0.20 15.64 -12.72
C GLY A 216 -0.81 14.96 -13.64
N ASN A 217 -0.72 15.26 -14.94
CA ASN A 217 -1.81 14.92 -15.87
C ASN A 217 -1.73 13.49 -16.42
N LEU A 218 -0.55 12.89 -16.57
CA LEU A 218 -0.40 11.54 -17.15
C LEU A 218 0.84 10.79 -16.67
N ASP A 219 1.55 11.29 -15.66
CA ASP A 219 2.74 10.63 -15.13
C ASP A 219 2.35 9.34 -14.40
N ALA A 220 3.15 8.30 -14.55
CA ALA A 220 2.92 7.01 -13.91
C ALA A 220 2.75 7.17 -12.39
N ASP A 221 1.75 6.51 -11.85
CA ASP A 221 1.42 6.51 -10.44
C ASP A 221 0.80 5.16 -10.10
N HIS A 222 1.44 4.39 -9.21
CA HIS A 222 1.03 3.03 -8.93
C HIS A 222 -0.41 2.95 -8.39
N PHE A 223 -0.85 3.92 -7.59
CA PHE A 223 -2.24 3.94 -7.12
C PHE A 223 -3.20 4.20 -8.28
N ALA A 224 -2.91 5.18 -9.13
CA ALA A 224 -3.71 5.46 -10.32
C ALA A 224 -3.74 4.27 -11.30
N ASP A 225 -2.61 3.60 -11.50
CA ASP A 225 -2.48 2.41 -12.35
C ASP A 225 -3.37 1.27 -11.84
N VAL A 226 -3.35 0.99 -10.54
CA VAL A 226 -4.16 -0.07 -9.94
C VAL A 226 -5.66 0.24 -10.02
N VAL A 227 -6.09 1.48 -9.78
CA VAL A 227 -7.53 1.82 -9.81
C VAL A 227 -8.09 1.94 -11.22
N THR A 228 -7.24 2.16 -12.23
CA THR A 228 -7.67 2.25 -13.63
C THR A 228 -7.39 0.96 -14.41
N ASP A 229 -6.73 -0.03 -13.82
CA ASP A 229 -6.46 -1.30 -14.49
C ASP A 229 -7.76 -1.88 -15.08
N PRO A 230 -7.81 -2.19 -16.40
CA PRO A 230 -9.01 -2.70 -17.06
C PRO A 230 -9.54 -4.00 -16.48
N ALA A 231 -8.79 -4.77 -15.70
CA ALA A 231 -9.30 -5.95 -15.01
C ALA A 231 -9.98 -5.61 -13.67
N THR A 232 -9.77 -4.40 -13.12
CA THR A 232 -10.28 -3.99 -11.80
C THR A 232 -11.60 -3.23 -11.86
N LEU A 233 -11.86 -2.49 -12.95
CA LEU A 233 -13.11 -1.76 -13.14
C LEU A 233 -14.22 -2.66 -13.69
N ASP A 234 -15.45 -2.49 -13.19
CA ASP A 234 -16.62 -3.18 -13.73
C ASP A 234 -17.07 -2.60 -15.08
N GLY A 235 -17.89 -3.37 -15.80
CA GLY A 235 -18.38 -2.96 -17.12
C GLY A 235 -19.18 -1.67 -17.12
N PHE A 236 -19.95 -1.40 -16.06
CA PHE A 236 -20.81 -0.22 -15.95
C PHE A 236 -20.00 1.07 -15.75
N VAL A 237 -18.87 1.02 -15.03
CA VAL A 237 -17.94 2.14 -14.93
C VAL A 237 -17.25 2.39 -16.28
N LYS A 238 -16.80 1.33 -16.96
CA LYS A 238 -16.07 1.43 -18.22
C LYS A 238 -16.91 2.02 -19.34
N ALA A 239 -18.08 1.43 -19.61
CA ALA A 239 -18.90 1.80 -20.75
C ALA A 239 -20.38 1.47 -20.48
N ARG A 240 -21.24 2.47 -20.69
CA ARG A 240 -22.70 2.37 -20.61
C ARG A 240 -23.25 2.63 -21.99
N VAL A 241 -23.24 1.58 -22.82
CA VAL A 241 -23.76 1.65 -24.18
C VAL A 241 -25.07 0.89 -24.24
N SER A 242 -26.11 1.52 -24.75
CA SER A 242 -27.38 0.84 -25.03
C SER A 242 -28.08 1.45 -26.23
N SER A 243 -28.76 0.61 -27.02
CA SER A 243 -29.84 1.08 -27.87
C SER A 243 -31.09 1.11 -27.00
N ARG A 244 -31.79 2.24 -26.91
CA ARG A 244 -33.00 2.38 -26.08
C ARG A 244 -34.23 1.67 -26.70
N SER A 245 -33.99 0.55 -27.39
CA SER A 245 -34.97 -0.38 -27.97
C SER A 245 -35.27 -1.57 -27.06
N VAL A 246 -34.80 -1.53 -25.81
CA VAL A 246 -35.14 -2.49 -24.77
C VAL A 246 -35.80 -1.75 -23.63
N ALA A 247 -36.78 -2.43 -23.03
CA ALA A 247 -37.74 -1.82 -22.15
C ALA A 247 -37.08 -0.89 -21.11
N PRO A 248 -37.67 0.30 -20.92
CA PRO A 248 -38.90 0.71 -21.55
C PRO A 248 -38.66 1.49 -22.85
N ASP A 249 -39.40 1.18 -23.92
CA ASP A 249 -39.32 1.77 -25.27
C ASP A 249 -39.74 3.26 -25.31
N TYR A 250 -39.44 4.02 -24.27
CA TYR A 250 -39.99 5.34 -23.99
C TYR A 250 -39.39 6.47 -24.85
N GLN A 251 -38.47 6.16 -25.77
CA GLN A 251 -37.75 7.15 -26.58
C GLN A 251 -37.53 6.68 -28.02
N GLN A 252 -38.50 5.96 -28.58
CA GLN A 252 -38.53 5.66 -30.01
C GLN A 252 -39.90 6.00 -30.56
N ILE A 253 -39.93 6.51 -31.79
CA ILE A 253 -41.18 6.65 -32.56
C ILE A 253 -40.93 6.12 -33.96
N ASP A 254 -41.96 5.48 -34.49
CA ASP A 254 -42.00 5.01 -35.86
C ASP A 254 -43.43 5.20 -36.37
N ASP A 255 -43.65 6.29 -37.08
CA ASP A 255 -44.98 6.79 -37.39
C ASP A 255 -45.09 7.32 -38.82
N THR A 256 -46.31 7.38 -39.32
CA THR A 256 -46.59 7.99 -40.62
C THR A 256 -46.47 9.51 -40.53
N SER A 257 -46.21 10.12 -41.68
CA SER A 257 -46.18 11.57 -41.84
C SER A 257 -47.02 11.99 -43.04
N ALA A 258 -48.23 12.49 -42.79
CA ALA A 258 -49.10 13.08 -43.80
C ALA A 258 -48.57 14.44 -44.31
N ARG A 259 -47.59 15.03 -43.61
CA ARG A 259 -46.93 16.29 -44.01
C ARG A 259 -45.95 16.11 -45.16
N CYS A 260 -45.46 14.90 -45.37
CA CYS A 260 -44.64 14.58 -46.53
C CYS A 260 -45.50 14.43 -47.79
N ARG A 261 -45.09 15.09 -48.88
CA ARG A 261 -45.81 15.02 -50.16
C ARG A 261 -45.81 13.58 -50.69
N GLY A 262 -47.01 13.00 -50.85
CA GLY A 262 -47.18 11.60 -51.28
C GLY A 262 -47.22 10.59 -50.14
N GLY A 263 -47.24 11.06 -48.89
CA GLY A 263 -47.10 10.22 -47.69
C GLY A 263 -45.62 9.98 -47.36
N GLY A 264 -45.30 9.96 -46.07
CA GLY A 264 -43.95 9.70 -45.59
C GLY A 264 -43.96 9.05 -44.21
N ARG A 265 -42.78 8.98 -43.61
CA ARG A 265 -42.54 8.36 -42.32
C ARG A 265 -41.59 9.24 -41.50
N ILE A 266 -41.82 9.28 -40.20
CA ILE A 266 -40.86 9.78 -39.21
C ILE A 266 -40.47 8.61 -38.32
N ALA A 267 -39.17 8.36 -38.21
CA ALA A 267 -38.62 7.37 -37.29
C ALA A 267 -37.53 8.03 -36.44
N ILE A 268 -37.59 7.83 -35.13
CA ILE A 268 -36.56 8.26 -34.19
C ILE A 268 -36.10 7.05 -33.39
N ARG A 269 -34.78 6.81 -33.38
CA ARG A 269 -34.13 5.80 -32.54
C ARG A 269 -33.10 6.48 -31.66
N VAL A 270 -33.18 6.27 -30.36
CA VAL A 270 -32.21 6.82 -29.42
C VAL A 270 -31.16 5.79 -29.04
N ALA A 271 -29.90 6.17 -29.20
CA ALA A 271 -28.73 5.44 -28.72
C ALA A 271 -28.13 6.19 -27.52
N HIS A 272 -27.70 5.44 -26.52
CA HIS A 272 -27.04 5.97 -25.33
C HIS A 272 -25.59 5.50 -25.29
N ALA A 273 -24.70 6.42 -24.94
CA ALA A 273 -23.30 6.16 -24.68
C ALA A 273 -22.87 6.96 -23.45
N GLY A 274 -21.99 6.36 -22.66
CA GLY A 274 -21.47 6.99 -21.46
C GLY A 274 -20.41 6.13 -20.80
N GLY A 275 -19.75 6.70 -19.81
CA GLY A 275 -18.65 6.05 -19.13
C GLY A 275 -18.07 6.96 -18.08
N THR A 276 -17.16 6.38 -17.32
CA THR A 276 -16.54 7.03 -16.18
C THR A 276 -15.05 6.81 -16.24
N GLN A 277 -14.29 7.90 -16.13
CA GLN A 277 -12.84 7.86 -16.19
C GLN A 277 -12.24 8.63 -15.03
N LEU A 278 -11.11 8.15 -14.53
CA LEU A 278 -10.27 8.93 -13.63
C LEU A 278 -9.70 10.07 -14.45
N ARG A 279 -9.83 11.31 -13.97
CA ARG A 279 -9.25 12.45 -14.66
C ARG A 279 -7.74 12.36 -14.70
N SER A 280 -7.17 12.96 -15.73
CA SER A 280 -5.73 13.04 -15.97
C SER A 280 -4.97 13.55 -14.73
N ASP A 281 -5.49 14.58 -14.07
CA ASP A 281 -4.92 15.18 -12.86
C ASP A 281 -4.96 14.30 -11.59
N LYS A 282 -5.61 13.13 -11.64
CA LYS A 282 -5.86 12.20 -10.51
C LYS A 282 -6.67 12.81 -9.36
N LYS A 283 -7.20 14.02 -9.53
CA LYS A 283 -7.94 14.77 -8.49
C LYS A 283 -9.42 14.42 -8.42
N GLY A 284 -9.88 13.49 -9.26
CA GLY A 284 -11.29 13.12 -9.26
C GLY A 284 -11.69 12.13 -10.34
N TRP A 285 -12.80 11.46 -10.10
CA TRP A 285 -13.53 10.70 -11.13
C TRP A 285 -14.51 11.61 -11.84
N GLN A 286 -14.66 11.42 -13.15
CA GLN A 286 -15.59 12.16 -13.98
C GLN A 286 -16.39 11.20 -14.83
N SER A 287 -17.70 11.38 -14.81
CA SER A 287 -18.64 10.57 -15.56
C SER A 287 -19.45 11.46 -16.49
N MET A 288 -19.66 10.97 -17.70
CA MET A 288 -20.56 11.58 -18.67
C MET A 288 -21.43 10.52 -19.32
N ASP A 289 -22.67 10.90 -19.53
CA ASP A 289 -23.69 10.10 -20.18
C ASP A 289 -24.41 10.98 -21.20
N ALA A 290 -24.72 10.39 -22.35
CA ALA A 290 -25.33 11.09 -23.47
C ALA A 290 -26.27 10.17 -24.24
N SER A 291 -27.40 10.74 -24.68
CA SER A 291 -28.33 10.12 -25.62
C SER A 291 -28.39 10.92 -26.91
N THR A 292 -28.21 10.22 -28.02
CA THR A 292 -28.32 10.75 -29.39
C THR A 292 -29.58 10.20 -30.03
N ALA A 293 -30.43 11.09 -30.55
CA ALA A 293 -31.58 10.74 -31.36
C ALA A 293 -31.18 10.67 -32.83
N HIS A 294 -31.24 9.48 -33.42
CA HIS A 294 -31.12 9.28 -34.86
C HIS A 294 -32.50 9.46 -35.49
N ILE A 295 -32.69 10.57 -36.21
CA ILE A 295 -33.98 11.00 -36.76
C ILE A 295 -33.97 10.78 -38.26
N THR A 296 -34.98 10.07 -38.78
CA THR A 296 -35.23 9.90 -40.22
C THR A 296 -36.62 10.43 -40.55
N ILE A 297 -36.70 11.44 -41.41
CA ILE A 297 -37.96 11.96 -41.94
C ILE A 297 -37.91 11.86 -43.47
N THR A 298 -38.82 11.08 -44.06
CA THR A 298 -38.75 10.71 -45.50
C THR A 298 -38.67 11.92 -46.46
N CYS A 299 -39.29 13.04 -46.10
CA CYS A 299 -39.30 14.25 -46.93
C CYS A 299 -38.33 15.35 -46.49
N VAL A 300 -37.50 15.12 -45.47
CA VAL A 300 -36.50 16.08 -44.99
C VAL A 300 -35.12 15.48 -45.20
N ASP A 301 -34.63 14.68 -44.24
CA ASP A 301 -33.36 13.96 -44.31
C ASP A 301 -33.26 12.94 -43.15
N THR A 302 -32.10 12.29 -43.03
CA THR A 302 -31.64 11.58 -41.82
C THR A 302 -30.52 12.37 -41.14
N PHE A 303 -30.66 12.64 -39.84
CA PHE A 303 -29.70 13.42 -39.07
C PHE A 303 -29.75 13.06 -37.58
N ASP A 304 -28.72 13.45 -36.86
CA ASP A 304 -28.60 13.24 -35.42
C ASP A 304 -28.95 14.51 -34.66
N ALA A 305 -29.68 14.33 -33.56
CA ALA A 305 -30.01 15.40 -32.63
C ALA A 305 -29.69 14.98 -31.19
N ILE A 306 -29.51 15.97 -30.33
CA ILE A 306 -29.29 15.76 -28.89
C ILE A 306 -30.63 15.35 -28.28
N ALA A 307 -30.68 14.13 -27.73
CA ALA A 307 -31.85 13.67 -26.98
C ALA A 307 -31.72 14.07 -25.51
N GLY A 308 -30.53 13.89 -24.93
CA GLY A 308 -30.22 14.37 -23.59
C GLY A 308 -28.79 14.07 -23.17
N HIS A 309 -28.38 14.67 -22.06
CA HIS A 309 -27.04 14.53 -21.52
C HIS A 309 -27.01 14.70 -19.99
N GLY A 310 -25.99 14.14 -19.35
CA GLY A 310 -25.78 14.23 -17.91
C GLY A 310 -24.32 14.04 -17.56
N GLY A 311 -23.90 14.68 -16.47
CA GLY A 311 -22.53 14.63 -15.99
C GLY A 311 -22.48 14.64 -14.46
N SER A 312 -21.49 13.96 -13.91
CA SER A 312 -21.21 13.97 -12.47
C SER A 312 -19.71 13.84 -12.21
N THR A 313 -19.27 14.44 -11.12
CA THR A 313 -17.88 14.33 -10.66
C THR A 313 -17.76 13.93 -9.21
N ASN A 314 -16.58 13.43 -8.87
CA ASN A 314 -16.11 13.37 -7.51
C ASN A 314 -14.73 14.02 -7.45
N GLY A 315 -14.40 14.74 -6.38
CA GLY A 315 -13.15 15.48 -6.26
C GLY A 315 -13.21 16.92 -6.77
N GLU A 316 -12.09 17.64 -6.70
CA GLU A 316 -12.01 19.06 -7.04
C GLU A 316 -12.23 19.26 -8.54
N VAL A 317 -13.11 20.17 -8.98
CA VAL A 317 -13.44 20.29 -10.42
C VAL A 317 -12.70 21.39 -11.15
N ASN A 318 -11.85 22.17 -10.49
CA ASN A 318 -11.19 23.34 -11.12
C ASN A 318 -10.27 22.97 -12.30
N SER A 319 -9.77 21.73 -12.32
CA SER A 319 -8.81 21.21 -13.29
C SER A 319 -9.41 20.20 -14.29
N TYR A 320 -10.75 20.14 -14.40
CA TYR A 320 -11.41 19.21 -15.34
C TYR A 320 -11.12 19.54 -16.82
N MET A 321 -10.78 20.80 -17.13
CA MET A 321 -10.30 21.26 -18.42
C MET A 321 -8.82 21.62 -18.30
N THR A 322 -8.03 21.16 -19.26
CA THR A 322 -6.61 21.51 -19.37
C THR A 322 -6.40 22.95 -19.84
N HIS A 323 -7.26 23.48 -20.73
CA HIS A 323 -7.13 24.82 -21.31
C HIS A 323 -8.47 25.60 -21.35
N PRO A 324 -9.06 25.93 -20.18
CA PRO A 324 -10.30 26.70 -20.15
C PRO A 324 -10.15 28.07 -20.85
N PRO A 325 -11.17 28.57 -21.56
CA PRO A 325 -12.55 28.06 -21.63
C PRO A 325 -12.80 27.05 -22.77
N PHE A 326 -11.76 26.60 -23.48
CA PHE A 326 -11.92 25.74 -24.65
C PHE A 326 -11.65 24.28 -24.31
N VAL A 327 -12.46 23.37 -24.86
CA VAL A 327 -12.20 21.94 -24.76
C VAL A 327 -10.97 21.60 -25.60
N ALA A 328 -9.91 21.11 -24.96
CA ALA A 328 -8.74 20.60 -25.65
C ALA A 328 -8.91 19.11 -25.96
N TRP A 329 -8.21 18.61 -26.98
CA TRP A 329 -8.23 17.17 -27.30
C TRP A 329 -7.80 16.32 -26.08
N SER A 330 -6.86 16.81 -25.27
CA SER A 330 -6.37 16.14 -24.06
C SER A 330 -7.42 15.98 -22.96
N ASP A 331 -8.49 16.78 -22.97
CA ASP A 331 -9.55 16.72 -21.95
C ASP A 331 -10.40 15.44 -22.07
N TRP A 332 -10.41 14.86 -23.27
CA TRP A 332 -11.08 13.59 -23.56
C TRP A 332 -10.27 12.36 -23.14
N LYS A 333 -9.04 12.57 -22.66
CA LYS A 333 -8.14 11.51 -22.21
C LYS A 333 -8.15 11.41 -20.69
N GLY A 334 -8.65 10.28 -20.19
CA GLY A 334 -8.52 9.90 -18.80
C GLY A 334 -7.16 9.28 -18.50
N TYR A 335 -6.90 9.05 -17.21
CA TYR A 335 -5.77 8.25 -16.77
C TYR A 335 -5.98 6.76 -17.15
N GLY A 336 -4.91 6.00 -17.34
CA GLY A 336 -4.98 4.55 -17.60
C GLY A 336 -5.42 4.15 -19.02
N GLY A 337 -5.48 5.11 -19.95
CA GLY A 337 -5.83 4.85 -21.35
C GLY A 337 -7.33 4.93 -21.66
N TYR A 338 -8.16 5.33 -20.70
CA TYR A 338 -9.58 5.59 -20.92
C TYR A 338 -9.77 6.82 -21.79
N MET A 339 -10.64 6.72 -22.80
CA MET A 339 -10.91 7.78 -23.76
C MET A 339 -12.41 8.04 -23.86
N ASN A 340 -12.76 9.29 -24.17
CA ASN A 340 -14.09 9.69 -24.62
C ASN A 340 -15.25 9.22 -23.72
N PHE A 341 -15.03 9.08 -22.40
CA PHE A 341 -16.03 8.62 -21.43
C PHE A 341 -16.72 7.32 -21.87
N GLY A 342 -15.93 6.26 -22.04
CA GLY A 342 -16.45 4.90 -22.23
C GLY A 342 -16.60 4.45 -23.67
N ASP A 343 -15.77 4.99 -24.56
CA ASP A 343 -15.49 4.40 -25.87
C ASP A 343 -14.23 3.50 -25.78
N PRO A 344 -14.39 2.19 -25.55
CA PRO A 344 -13.25 1.28 -25.37
C PRO A 344 -12.47 1.02 -26.66
N ASP A 345 -13.07 1.32 -27.82
CA ASP A 345 -12.46 1.10 -29.14
C ASP A 345 -11.75 2.37 -29.65
N SER A 346 -11.93 3.50 -28.96
CA SER A 346 -11.29 4.76 -29.32
C SER A 346 -9.77 4.71 -29.14
N THR A 347 -9.07 5.15 -30.18
CA THR A 347 -7.62 5.36 -30.15
C THR A 347 -7.23 6.84 -30.14
N GLN A 348 -8.21 7.74 -30.23
CA GLN A 348 -8.00 9.18 -30.38
C GLN A 348 -8.94 9.99 -29.47
N PRO A 349 -8.38 10.79 -28.54
CA PRO A 349 -9.19 11.67 -27.70
C PRO A 349 -9.99 12.68 -28.53
N GLY A 350 -11.27 12.83 -28.24
CA GLY A 350 -12.18 13.77 -28.90
C GLY A 350 -12.75 13.30 -30.24
N LEU A 351 -12.35 12.12 -30.73
CA LEU A 351 -12.90 11.55 -31.97
C LEU A 351 -14.18 10.77 -31.69
N ASN A 352 -15.18 10.86 -32.58
CA ASN A 352 -16.46 10.14 -32.49
C ASN A 352 -17.24 10.37 -31.19
N VAL A 353 -16.96 11.47 -30.48
CA VAL A 353 -17.69 11.84 -29.26
C VAL A 353 -19.11 12.29 -29.64
N PRO A 354 -20.17 11.75 -29.02
CA PRO A 354 -21.53 12.20 -29.25
C PRO A 354 -21.69 13.71 -28.98
N ALA A 355 -22.42 14.43 -29.83
CA ALA A 355 -22.63 15.88 -29.68
C ALA A 355 -23.20 16.25 -28.30
N ALA A 356 -24.10 15.43 -27.77
CA ALA A 356 -24.69 15.60 -26.43
C ALA A 356 -23.64 15.49 -25.30
N MET A 357 -22.65 14.61 -25.45
CA MET A 357 -21.54 14.49 -24.50
C MET A 357 -20.61 15.70 -24.58
N ALA A 358 -20.30 16.17 -25.80
CA ALA A 358 -19.53 17.40 -26.01
C ALA A 358 -20.23 18.63 -25.42
N GLU A 359 -21.55 18.73 -25.58
CA GLU A 359 -22.34 19.77 -24.95
C GLU A 359 -22.26 19.69 -23.41
N GLN A 360 -22.49 18.52 -22.82
CA GLN A 360 -22.33 18.33 -21.38
C GLN A 360 -20.95 18.75 -20.90
N PHE A 361 -19.90 18.31 -21.58
CA PHE A 361 -18.53 18.67 -21.22
C PHE A 361 -18.30 20.19 -21.24
N SER A 362 -18.83 20.88 -22.26
CA SER A 362 -18.71 22.34 -22.39
C SER A 362 -19.47 23.12 -21.32
N GLN A 363 -20.62 22.60 -20.86
CA GLN A 363 -21.40 23.19 -19.76
C GLN A 363 -20.73 22.95 -18.39
N GLY A 364 -19.91 21.91 -18.29
CA GLY A 364 -19.14 21.54 -17.11
C GLY A 364 -19.35 20.08 -16.74
N PRO A 365 -18.51 19.53 -15.84
CA PRO A 365 -18.44 18.10 -15.63
C PRO A 365 -19.55 17.58 -14.69
N GLY A 366 -20.50 18.44 -14.31
CA GLY A 366 -21.48 18.19 -13.26
C GLY A 366 -20.98 18.57 -11.86
N ALA A 367 -21.90 18.60 -10.90
CA ALA A 367 -21.57 18.92 -9.51
C ALA A 367 -20.72 17.81 -8.88
N SER A 368 -19.74 18.21 -8.07
CA SER A 368 -18.91 17.26 -7.33
C SER A 368 -19.65 16.71 -6.13
N LEU A 369 -19.68 15.38 -5.99
CA LEU A 369 -20.31 14.70 -4.87
C LEU A 369 -19.50 14.82 -3.57
N ASP A 370 -18.18 14.81 -3.67
CA ASP A 370 -17.23 15.16 -2.62
C ASP A 370 -16.01 15.89 -3.21
N ALA A 371 -16.04 17.23 -3.17
CA ALA A 371 -14.96 18.06 -3.69
C ALA A 371 -13.64 17.93 -2.91
N ALA A 372 -13.69 17.52 -1.63
CA ALA A 372 -12.53 17.54 -0.75
C ALA A 372 -11.75 16.22 -0.79
N ASN A 373 -12.43 15.08 -0.94
CA ASN A 373 -11.80 13.75 -0.85
C ASN A 373 -12.11 12.82 -2.03
N GLY A 374 -12.82 13.29 -3.05
CA GLY A 374 -13.29 12.44 -4.14
C GLY A 374 -12.25 12.05 -5.20
N GLY A 375 -11.02 12.56 -5.09
CA GLY A 375 -9.87 12.17 -5.91
C GLY A 375 -8.99 11.13 -5.25
N LEU A 376 -7.85 10.82 -5.89
CA LEU A 376 -6.82 10.01 -5.26
C LEU A 376 -6.13 10.84 -4.15
N LEU A 377 -6.03 10.24 -2.97
CA LEU A 377 -5.40 10.85 -1.80
C LEU A 377 -3.94 10.38 -1.66
N PRO A 378 -3.13 11.11 -0.88
CA PRO A 378 -1.75 10.70 -0.62
C PRO A 378 -1.67 9.27 -0.07
N TYR A 379 -0.63 8.54 -0.44
CA TYR A 379 -0.43 7.16 -0.01
C TYR A 379 1.05 6.88 0.22
N GLN A 380 1.35 5.89 1.06
CA GLN A 380 2.73 5.44 1.24
C GLN A 380 3.13 4.49 0.11
N ASP A 381 4.28 4.75 -0.51
CA ASP A 381 4.87 3.86 -1.51
C ASP A 381 6.39 3.77 -1.40
N ILE A 382 6.99 2.76 -2.04
CA ILE A 382 8.45 2.60 -2.10
C ILE A 382 9.03 3.72 -2.97
N ALA A 383 9.97 4.49 -2.42
CA ALA A 383 10.47 5.71 -3.05
C ALA A 383 11.21 5.48 -4.38
N ASN A 384 11.80 4.29 -4.55
CA ASN A 384 12.54 3.91 -5.75
C ASN A 384 12.19 2.47 -6.14
N ALA A 385 12.36 2.14 -7.43
CA ALA A 385 12.19 0.76 -7.90
C ALA A 385 13.09 -0.19 -7.07
N PRO A 386 12.51 -1.14 -6.32
CA PRO A 386 13.29 -1.98 -5.43
C PRO A 386 14.16 -2.94 -6.24
N LEU A 387 15.47 -2.94 -5.96
CA LEU A 387 16.45 -3.79 -6.64
C LEU A 387 16.61 -5.17 -5.96
N ALA A 388 16.09 -5.32 -4.75
CA ALA A 388 16.24 -6.49 -3.91
C ALA A 388 14.94 -6.75 -3.13
N SER A 389 14.77 -7.97 -2.61
CA SER A 389 13.57 -8.31 -1.82
C SER A 389 13.66 -7.76 -0.39
N GLU A 390 14.86 -7.44 0.05
CA GLU A 390 15.18 -6.94 1.38
C GLU A 390 14.97 -5.42 1.46
N ALA A 391 14.33 -4.98 2.53
CA ALA A 391 14.30 -3.59 2.95
C ALA A 391 15.63 -3.19 3.60
N PRO A 392 15.85 -1.89 3.86
CA PRO A 392 17.03 -1.42 4.56
C PRO A 392 17.17 -2.10 5.92
N ARG A 393 18.37 -2.61 6.15
CA ARG A 393 18.74 -3.30 7.38
C ARG A 393 18.66 -2.35 8.56
N ILE A 394 18.25 -2.87 9.72
CA ILE A 394 18.30 -2.21 11.01
C ILE A 394 19.30 -2.99 11.85
N THR A 395 20.42 -2.38 12.18
CA THR A 395 21.43 -2.92 13.09
C THR A 395 21.11 -2.38 14.48
N ILE A 396 21.29 -3.18 15.54
CA ILE A 396 21.11 -2.76 16.94
C ILE A 396 22.31 -3.24 17.76
N GLU A 397 22.87 -2.33 18.56
CA GLU A 397 23.88 -2.65 19.56
C GLU A 397 23.26 -2.71 20.95
N VAL A 398 23.47 -3.83 21.64
CA VAL A 398 23.03 -4.03 23.02
C VAL A 398 24.27 -4.10 23.90
N GLU A 399 24.23 -3.38 25.02
CA GLU A 399 25.29 -3.35 26.01
C GLU A 399 24.87 -3.94 27.36
N ARG A 400 25.84 -4.53 28.03
CA ARG A 400 25.75 -5.07 29.39
C ARG A 400 26.95 -4.60 30.20
N LEU A 401 26.71 -3.92 31.32
CA LEU A 401 27.80 -3.42 32.16
C LEU A 401 28.63 -4.57 32.74
N ALA A 402 29.95 -4.48 32.65
CA ALA A 402 30.86 -5.55 33.09
C ALA A 402 30.75 -5.85 34.60
N GLY A 403 30.33 -4.86 35.40
CA GLY A 403 30.07 -5.04 36.84
C GLY A 403 28.91 -5.98 37.16
N THR A 404 28.04 -6.30 36.19
CA THR A 404 26.91 -7.23 36.36
C THR A 404 27.27 -8.68 36.05
N LEU A 405 28.47 -8.93 35.50
CA LEU A 405 28.93 -10.27 35.10
C LEU A 405 29.34 -11.14 36.27
N VAL A 406 29.92 -10.53 37.31
CA VAL A 406 30.54 -11.25 38.41
C VAL A 406 29.75 -10.99 39.69
N LYS A 407 28.95 -11.98 40.12
CA LYS A 407 28.21 -11.91 41.39
C LYS A 407 29.07 -12.16 42.64
N SER A 408 30.36 -12.45 42.46
CA SER A 408 31.32 -12.74 43.55
C SER A 408 32.48 -11.74 43.53
N PRO A 409 32.43 -10.65 44.33
CA PRO A 409 33.49 -9.66 44.38
C PRO A 409 34.83 -10.29 44.82
N GLY A 410 35.94 -9.95 44.16
CA GLY A 410 37.30 -10.24 44.63
C GLY A 410 38.03 -11.44 44.02
N LEU A 411 37.42 -12.23 43.13
CA LEU A 411 38.09 -13.40 42.51
C LEU A 411 38.63 -13.15 41.08
N GLY A 412 39.15 -11.96 40.77
CA GLY A 412 39.62 -11.64 39.40
C GLY A 412 40.95 -12.28 38.97
N GLY A 413 41.68 -12.94 39.89
CA GLY A 413 43.09 -13.32 39.67
C GLY A 413 44.03 -12.10 39.65
N ALA A 414 45.35 -12.33 39.72
CA ALA A 414 46.37 -11.27 39.70
C ALA A 414 47.43 -11.53 38.61
N GLY A 415 48.04 -10.46 38.07
CA GLY A 415 49.07 -10.56 37.05
C GLY A 415 48.58 -11.26 35.77
N ARG A 416 49.28 -12.32 35.34
CA ARG A 416 48.94 -13.12 34.15
C ARG A 416 47.70 -14.00 34.31
N MET A 417 47.19 -14.16 35.53
CA MET A 417 45.95 -14.90 35.83
C MET A 417 44.75 -13.96 36.00
N ARG A 418 44.94 -12.65 35.76
CA ARG A 418 43.83 -11.71 35.77
C ARG A 418 42.89 -12.04 34.60
N VAL A 419 41.66 -12.43 34.92
CA VAL A 419 40.61 -12.61 33.93
C VAL A 419 40.21 -11.22 33.46
N ASP A 420 40.68 -10.84 32.27
CA ASP A 420 40.22 -9.64 31.61
C ASP A 420 38.82 -9.89 31.06
N ASN A 421 37.85 -9.08 31.50
CA ASN A 421 36.48 -9.17 31.02
C ASN A 421 36.36 -8.65 29.57
N GLY A 422 37.46 -8.21 28.94
CA GLY A 422 37.50 -7.83 27.52
C GLY A 422 36.53 -6.71 27.17
N SER A 423 36.11 -5.94 28.18
CA SER A 423 35.11 -4.89 28.06
C SER A 423 35.78 -3.57 27.74
N ALA A 424 35.76 -3.16 26.48
CA ALA A 424 36.13 -1.80 26.10
C ALA A 424 35.11 -0.83 26.74
N GLY A 425 35.60 0.14 27.52
CA GLY A 425 34.74 1.10 28.23
C GLY A 425 33.89 0.52 29.38
N GLY A 426 34.22 -0.66 29.91
CA GLY A 426 33.52 -1.22 31.08
C GLY A 426 32.15 -1.88 30.79
N ALA A 427 31.82 -2.12 29.53
CA ALA A 427 30.64 -2.89 29.11
C ALA A 427 31.01 -3.98 28.10
N MET A 428 30.26 -5.08 28.11
CA MET A 428 30.20 -6.00 26.97
C MET A 428 29.14 -5.49 25.99
N ARG A 429 29.41 -5.61 24.70
CA ARG A 429 28.48 -5.21 23.65
C ARG A 429 28.29 -6.36 22.66
N ALA A 430 27.07 -6.49 22.13
CA ALA A 430 26.79 -7.34 21.00
C ALA A 430 26.05 -6.54 19.94
N LEU A 431 26.29 -6.89 18.69
CA LEU A 431 25.72 -6.23 17.52
C LEU A 431 24.95 -7.28 16.74
N ALA A 432 23.73 -6.94 16.35
CA ALA A 432 22.89 -7.78 15.52
C ALA A 432 22.17 -6.93 14.48
N SER A 433 21.85 -7.53 13.34
CA SER A 433 21.10 -6.84 12.30
C SER A 433 19.92 -7.67 11.84
N ALA A 434 18.87 -6.99 11.38
CA ALA A 434 17.69 -7.61 10.83
C ALA A 434 17.08 -6.70 9.76
N HIS A 435 16.22 -7.22 8.90
CA HIS A 435 15.45 -6.42 7.96
C HIS A 435 14.06 -7.04 7.75
N ALA A 436 13.14 -6.22 7.28
CA ALA A 436 11.98 -6.69 6.57
C ALA A 436 12.40 -7.18 5.17
N TYR A 437 11.80 -8.26 4.69
CA TYR A 437 11.94 -8.75 3.33
C TYR A 437 10.57 -9.09 2.76
N PHE A 438 10.43 -8.93 1.46
CA PHE A 438 9.18 -9.18 0.75
C PHE A 438 9.23 -10.55 0.09
N VAL A 439 8.26 -11.41 0.40
CA VAL A 439 8.09 -12.67 -0.31
C VAL A 439 6.62 -13.03 -0.41
N ARG A 440 6.09 -13.03 -1.63
CA ARG A 440 4.75 -13.57 -1.89
C ARG A 440 4.72 -15.06 -1.52
N PRO A 441 3.76 -15.52 -0.69
CA PRO A 441 3.59 -16.93 -0.39
C PRO A 441 3.40 -17.79 -1.65
N SER A 442 4.06 -18.94 -1.72
CA SER A 442 3.91 -19.91 -2.80
C SER A 442 3.94 -21.35 -2.26
N THR A 443 3.24 -22.28 -2.91
CA THR A 443 3.22 -23.71 -2.53
C THR A 443 4.60 -24.36 -2.61
N GLU A 444 5.45 -23.90 -3.52
CA GLU A 444 6.82 -24.39 -3.70
C GLU A 444 7.78 -23.88 -2.59
N ALA A 445 7.57 -22.66 -2.09
CA ALA A 445 8.38 -22.09 -1.01
C ALA A 445 7.93 -22.57 0.38
N LEU A 446 6.66 -22.95 0.52
CA LEU A 446 6.04 -23.45 1.75
C LEU A 446 5.92 -24.97 1.68
N GLY A 447 7.03 -25.69 1.81
CA GLY A 447 6.96 -27.16 1.97
C GLY A 447 6.08 -27.56 3.18
N ASP A 448 5.58 -28.80 3.17
CA ASP A 448 4.62 -29.47 4.10
C ASP A 448 4.84 -29.33 5.63
N ARG A 449 5.74 -28.47 6.11
CA ARG A 449 6.20 -28.40 7.50
C ARG A 449 5.67 -27.21 8.32
N LEU A 450 4.82 -26.35 7.76
CA LEU A 450 4.18 -25.27 8.53
C LEU A 450 2.84 -25.72 9.10
N ALA A 451 2.79 -25.84 10.43
CA ALA A 451 1.55 -26.00 11.17
C ALA A 451 0.67 -24.76 10.95
N GLY A 452 -0.42 -24.94 10.20
CA GLY A 452 -1.33 -23.84 9.81
C GLY A 452 -1.20 -23.39 8.35
N GLY A 453 -0.84 -24.31 7.43
CA GLY A 453 -0.78 -24.04 5.99
C GLY A 453 -1.94 -23.20 5.47
N LEU A 454 -1.63 -22.23 4.61
CA LEU A 454 -2.63 -21.38 3.95
C LEU A 454 -3.68 -22.30 3.30
N LEU A 455 -4.95 -22.11 3.66
CA LEU A 455 -6.07 -22.96 3.22
C LEU A 455 -6.17 -23.05 1.68
N ASP A 456 -5.58 -22.09 0.96
CA ASP A 456 -5.43 -22.10 -0.50
C ASP A 456 -4.15 -21.39 -0.93
N ALA A 457 -2.98 -21.99 -0.70
CA ALA A 457 -1.69 -21.42 -1.11
C ALA A 457 -1.58 -21.20 -2.64
N GLY A 458 -2.37 -21.91 -3.45
CA GLY A 458 -2.46 -21.70 -4.90
C GLY A 458 -3.11 -20.36 -5.27
N ALA A 459 -4.09 -19.90 -4.49
CA ALA A 459 -4.73 -18.59 -4.69
C ALA A 459 -3.77 -17.39 -4.50
N TRP A 460 -2.63 -17.59 -3.81
CA TRP A 460 -1.66 -16.53 -3.56
C TRP A 460 -0.52 -16.52 -4.58
N GLN A 461 -0.33 -17.59 -5.35
CA GLN A 461 0.68 -17.65 -6.40
C GLN A 461 0.34 -16.72 -7.55
N ARG A 462 1.38 -16.16 -8.17
CA ARG A 462 1.21 -15.46 -9.44
C ARG A 462 0.97 -16.48 -10.55
N ALA A 463 -0.03 -16.22 -11.38
CA ALA A 463 -0.36 -17.05 -12.53
C ALA A 463 0.79 -17.14 -13.56
N ASP A 464 1.68 -16.14 -13.60
CA ASP A 464 2.82 -16.10 -14.53
C ASP A 464 4.11 -16.74 -13.98
N GLY A 465 4.08 -17.27 -12.75
CA GLY A 465 5.24 -17.91 -12.11
C GLY A 465 6.42 -16.97 -11.83
N LYS A 466 6.26 -15.65 -11.98
CA LYS A 466 7.34 -14.68 -11.74
C LYS A 466 7.41 -14.27 -10.28
N THR A 467 8.59 -13.85 -9.83
CA THR A 467 8.76 -13.21 -8.52
C THR A 467 8.14 -11.81 -8.54
N GLU A 468 7.37 -11.48 -7.52
CA GLU A 468 6.88 -10.12 -7.29
C GLU A 468 7.96 -9.30 -6.58
N TYR A 469 8.27 -8.13 -7.13
CA TYR A 469 9.13 -7.17 -6.47
C TYR A 469 8.41 -6.57 -5.25
N PRO A 470 9.15 -6.07 -4.25
CA PRO A 470 8.55 -5.40 -3.12
C PRO A 470 7.53 -4.33 -3.55
N SER A 471 6.39 -4.31 -2.88
CA SER A 471 5.35 -3.30 -3.11
C SER A 471 4.65 -2.93 -1.81
N THR A 472 4.01 -1.77 -1.83
CA THR A 472 3.07 -1.32 -0.80
C THR A 472 1.63 -1.61 -1.19
N PHE A 473 1.37 -2.60 -2.06
CA PHE A 473 0.01 -3.06 -2.43
C PHE A 473 -0.23 -4.53 -2.09
N SER A 474 0.83 -5.24 -1.72
CA SER A 474 0.82 -6.65 -1.35
C SER A 474 1.36 -6.82 0.08
N PRO A 475 0.57 -7.34 1.05
CA PRO A 475 0.97 -7.41 2.46
C PRO A 475 1.83 -8.65 2.76
N TYR A 476 2.96 -8.79 2.08
CA TYR A 476 3.84 -9.98 2.15
C TYR A 476 5.20 -9.70 2.78
N TRP A 477 5.31 -8.63 3.57
CA TRP A 477 6.52 -8.30 4.29
C TRP A 477 6.68 -9.18 5.53
N GLN A 478 7.87 -9.75 5.69
CA GLN A 478 8.27 -10.62 6.79
C GLN A 478 9.60 -10.14 7.37
N ALA A 479 9.94 -10.55 8.58
CA ALA A 479 11.19 -10.16 9.23
C ALA A 479 12.19 -11.33 9.25
N SER A 480 13.46 -11.03 9.02
CA SER A 480 14.57 -11.98 9.12
C SER A 480 15.79 -11.33 9.78
N LEU A 481 16.62 -12.15 10.42
CA LEU A 481 17.96 -11.73 10.82
C LEU A 481 18.84 -11.58 9.59
N ALA A 482 19.72 -10.59 9.64
CA ALA A 482 20.63 -10.25 8.56
C ALA A 482 22.08 -10.26 9.08
N PRO A 483 23.06 -10.60 8.23
CA PRO A 483 24.45 -10.46 8.61
C PRO A 483 24.82 -9.00 8.83
N VAL A 484 25.55 -8.75 9.92
CA VAL A 484 26.19 -7.46 10.21
C VAL A 484 27.39 -7.30 9.26
N SER A 485 27.55 -6.15 8.60
CA SER A 485 28.67 -5.96 7.67
C SER A 485 30.02 -5.89 8.41
N ALA A 486 31.13 -6.12 7.70
CA ALA A 486 32.47 -5.92 8.27
C ALA A 486 32.66 -4.46 8.70
N ASP A 487 32.32 -3.51 7.83
CA ASP A 487 32.43 -2.07 8.10
C ASP A 487 31.63 -1.63 9.33
N GLU A 488 30.43 -2.17 9.55
CA GLU A 488 29.63 -1.86 10.73
C GLU A 488 30.27 -2.41 12.01
N ARG A 489 30.86 -3.60 11.95
CA ARG A 489 31.60 -4.19 13.08
C ARG A 489 32.86 -3.39 13.39
N ASP A 490 33.58 -2.96 12.37
CA ASP A 490 34.80 -2.14 12.52
C ASP A 490 34.46 -0.76 13.08
N ALA A 491 33.39 -0.12 12.59
CA ALA A 491 32.87 1.13 13.15
C ALA A 491 32.38 0.96 14.59
N ALA A 492 31.78 -0.18 14.93
CA ALA A 492 31.42 -0.53 16.30
C ALA A 492 32.63 -0.62 17.21
N GLN A 493 33.63 -1.35 16.76
CA GLN A 493 34.86 -1.56 17.50
C GLN A 493 35.62 -0.24 17.70
N ALA A 494 35.71 0.60 16.67
CA ALA A 494 36.33 1.91 16.75
C ALA A 494 35.62 2.83 17.76
N ALA A 495 34.28 2.82 17.79
CA ALA A 495 33.50 3.62 18.75
C ALA A 495 33.64 3.15 20.21
N GLN A 496 34.11 1.93 20.43
CA GLN A 496 34.31 1.34 21.75
C GLN A 496 35.71 1.65 22.34
N ILE A 497 36.66 2.06 21.51
CA ILE A 497 38.02 2.41 21.94
C ILE A 497 38.00 3.86 22.44
N PRO A 498 38.37 4.14 23.71
CA PRO A 498 38.49 5.52 24.18
C PRO A 498 39.51 6.29 23.33
N SER A 499 39.16 7.52 22.93
CA SER A 499 40.02 8.42 22.13
C SER A 499 41.35 8.79 22.80
N ASP A 500 41.55 8.43 24.08
CA ASP A 500 42.73 8.82 24.87
C ASP A 500 43.82 7.75 25.01
N VAL A 501 43.75 6.62 24.30
CA VAL A 501 44.85 5.62 24.31
C VAL A 501 45.92 5.90 23.23
N GLY A 502 45.90 7.11 22.64
CA GLY A 502 46.91 7.58 21.68
C GLY A 502 47.97 8.53 22.25
N ALA A 503 47.87 8.96 23.51
CA ALA A 503 48.77 9.96 24.09
C ALA A 503 49.40 9.48 25.40
N ALA A 504 50.21 8.43 25.32
CA ALA A 504 51.30 8.20 26.27
C ALA A 504 52.48 7.56 25.53
N GLN A 505 53.29 8.42 24.92
CA GLN A 505 54.72 8.17 24.68
C GLN A 505 55.50 8.81 25.84
N PRO A 506 56.73 8.38 26.15
CA PRO A 506 57.73 7.78 25.25
C PRO A 506 57.83 6.25 25.25
#